data_AF-A0A6A5VMP1-F1
#
_entry.id   AF-A0A6A5VMP1-F1
#
_cell.length_a   1.000
_cell.length_b   1.000
_cell.length_c   1.000
_cell.angle_alpha   90.00
_cell.angle_beta   90.00
_cell.angle_gamma   90.00
#
_symmetry.space_group_name_H-M   'P 1'
#
loop_
_entity.id
_entity.type
_entity.pdbx_description
1 polymer ?
#
loop_
_entity_poly.entity_id
_entity_poly.type
_entity_poly.pdbx_seq_one_letter_code
_entity_poly.pdbx_strand_id
1 'polypeptide(L)'
;MASLKDCQYYKAYLEIIGVPHGAPDYATLPNGRVIVEMHEVKCRRIINGVRYGVVVGSRGALCNHLKKQHDLDRAPGLDLHRPSHADVMAAKAFYKGLMDRHDQILKQENAAMAQRAQEIVAKAGQGVRFAAISTLLATPRLGWYVLCSYPD
;
A
#
# COMPACT_ATOMS: atom_id res chain seq x y z
N MET A 1 -17.36 -14.85 25.85
CA MET A 1 -15.97 -15.10 25.40
C MET A 1 -15.74 -14.28 24.14
N ALA A 2 -14.83 -13.31 24.15
CA ALA A 2 -14.62 -12.43 23.00
C ALA A 2 -13.94 -13.21 21.86
N SER A 3 -14.64 -13.48 20.76
CA SER A 3 -14.06 -14.19 19.61
C SER A 3 -13.13 -13.29 18.81
N LEU A 4 -12.19 -13.87 18.07
CA LEU A 4 -11.44 -13.11 17.05
C LEU A 4 -12.38 -12.65 15.92
N LYS A 5 -13.42 -13.44 15.62
CA LYS A 5 -14.41 -13.10 14.58
C LYS A 5 -15.16 -11.79 14.85
N ASP A 6 -15.22 -11.35 16.10
CA ASP A 6 -15.87 -10.08 16.48
C ASP A 6 -14.92 -8.88 16.36
N CYS A 7 -13.62 -9.11 16.13
CA CYS A 7 -12.63 -8.05 16.00
C CYS A 7 -12.77 -7.33 14.65
N GLN A 8 -13.02 -6.02 14.69
CA GLN A 8 -13.14 -5.19 13.49
C GLN A 8 -11.87 -5.20 12.63
N TYR A 9 -10.68 -5.16 13.26
CA TYR A 9 -9.41 -5.21 12.54
C TYR A 9 -9.18 -6.53 11.81
N TYR A 10 -9.64 -7.64 12.38
CA TYR A 10 -9.57 -8.93 11.70
C TYR A 10 -10.54 -8.99 10.51
N LYS A 11 -11.74 -8.40 10.62
CA LYS A 11 -12.69 -8.28 9.50
C LYS A 11 -12.10 -7.42 8.37
N ALA A 12 -11.56 -6.24 8.70
CA ALA A 12 -10.90 -5.38 7.73
C ALA A 12 -9.71 -6.08 7.05
N TYR A 13 -8.92 -6.84 7.82
CA TYR A 13 -7.86 -7.66 7.27
C TYR A 13 -8.36 -8.68 6.25
N LEU A 14 -9.53 -9.29 6.44
CA LEU A 14 -10.12 -10.24 5.49
C LEU A 14 -10.65 -9.56 4.22
N GLU A 15 -11.17 -8.33 4.34
CA GLU A 15 -11.75 -7.58 3.21
C GLU A 15 -10.69 -7.08 2.21
N ILE A 16 -9.46 -6.85 2.65
CA ILE A 16 -8.38 -6.42 1.75
C ILE A 16 -8.07 -7.52 0.72
N ILE A 17 -7.98 -7.13 -0.55
CA ILE A 17 -7.48 -8.02 -1.61
C ILE A 17 -5.95 -8.03 -1.52
N GLY A 18 -5.36 -9.18 -1.14
CA GLY A 18 -3.92 -9.33 -0.96
C GLY A 18 -3.41 -8.90 0.43
N VAL A 19 -2.09 -8.75 0.56
CA VAL A 19 -1.41 -8.47 1.84
C VAL A 19 -1.52 -6.99 2.21
N PRO A 20 -1.87 -6.63 3.47
CA PRO A 20 -1.92 -5.24 3.91
C PRO A 20 -0.61 -4.47 3.66
N HIS A 21 -0.73 -3.19 3.31
CA HIS A 21 0.44 -2.33 3.10
C HIS A 21 1.27 -2.24 4.38
N GLY A 22 2.59 -2.29 4.22
CA GLY A 22 3.49 -2.22 5.37
C GLY A 22 3.51 -3.47 6.25
N ALA A 23 2.83 -4.56 5.86
CA ALA A 23 2.92 -5.82 6.58
C ALA A 23 4.40 -6.22 6.75
N PRO A 24 4.83 -6.49 8.00
CA PRO A 24 6.19 -6.93 8.28
C PRO A 24 6.40 -8.37 7.80
N ASP A 25 7.66 -8.77 7.62
CA ASP A 25 7.97 -10.18 7.43
C ASP A 25 7.71 -10.98 8.73
N TYR A 26 7.71 -12.30 8.64
CA TYR A 26 7.52 -13.18 9.78
C TYR A 26 8.61 -13.01 10.83
N ALA A 27 8.17 -12.81 12.09
CA ALA A 27 9.05 -12.93 13.23
C ALA A 27 9.58 -14.37 13.31
N THR A 28 10.90 -14.49 13.48
CA THR A 28 11.61 -15.77 13.55
C THR A 28 12.07 -16.01 14.98
N LEU A 29 11.77 -17.19 15.51
CA LEU A 29 12.27 -17.63 16.82
C LEU A 29 13.75 -18.00 16.74
N PRO A 30 14.46 -18.12 17.88
CA PRO A 30 15.87 -18.53 17.91
C PRO A 30 16.16 -19.87 17.22
N ASN A 31 15.15 -20.73 17.08
CA ASN A 31 15.24 -22.02 16.39
C ASN A 31 14.99 -21.94 14.87
N GLY A 32 14.93 -20.74 14.29
CA GLY A 32 14.69 -20.52 12.86
C GLY A 32 13.24 -20.68 12.41
N ARG A 33 12.31 -20.98 13.32
CA ARG A 33 10.88 -21.18 12.98
C ARG A 33 10.10 -19.87 13.03
N VAL A 34 9.11 -19.75 12.14
CA VAL A 34 8.31 -18.53 12.00
C VAL A 34 7.03 -18.54 12.80
N ILE A 35 6.66 -17.39 13.37
CA ILE A 35 5.40 -17.20 14.09
C ILE A 35 4.30 -16.83 13.10
N VAL A 36 3.39 -17.77 12.86
CA VAL A 36 2.17 -17.55 12.05
C VAL A 36 1.01 -17.27 12.98
N GLU A 37 0.32 -16.16 12.79
CA GLU A 37 -0.71 -15.68 13.71
C GLU A 37 -2.01 -16.48 13.59
N MET A 38 -2.82 -16.41 14.64
CA MET A 38 -4.09 -17.13 14.69
C MET A 38 -5.03 -16.66 13.58
N HIS A 39 -5.57 -17.60 12.80
CA HIS A 39 -6.40 -17.33 11.61
C HIS A 39 -5.72 -16.52 10.49
N GLU A 40 -4.39 -16.43 10.48
CA GLU A 40 -3.69 -15.81 9.38
C GLU A 40 -3.83 -16.62 8.09
N VAL A 41 -4.09 -15.93 6.98
CA VAL A 41 -4.41 -16.53 5.67
C VAL A 41 -3.68 -15.85 4.51
N LYS A 42 -2.82 -14.87 4.77
CA LYS A 42 -2.10 -14.10 3.75
C LYS A 42 -0.61 -14.21 3.99
N CYS A 43 0.13 -14.60 2.96
CA CYS A 43 1.58 -14.75 3.01
C CYS A 43 2.26 -13.39 3.00
N ARG A 44 2.84 -13.00 4.14
CA ARG A 44 3.58 -11.74 4.30
C ARG A 44 5.08 -11.86 4.05
N ARG A 45 5.55 -12.99 3.50
CA ARG A 45 6.97 -13.22 3.24
C ARG A 45 7.50 -12.21 2.24
N ILE A 46 8.66 -11.64 2.57
CA ILE A 46 9.39 -10.70 1.72
C ILE A 46 10.59 -11.45 1.13
N ILE A 47 10.67 -11.52 -0.20
CA ILE A 47 11.81 -12.08 -0.94
C ILE A 47 12.38 -10.97 -1.81
N ASN A 48 13.67 -10.66 -1.67
CA ASN A 48 14.35 -9.63 -2.45
C ASN A 48 13.62 -8.27 -2.46
N GLY A 49 13.02 -7.91 -1.32
CA GLY A 49 12.26 -6.66 -1.16
C GLY A 49 10.82 -6.70 -1.71
N VAL A 50 10.39 -7.81 -2.33
CA VAL A 50 9.05 -7.98 -2.88
C VAL A 50 8.20 -8.87 -1.97
N ARG A 51 6.96 -8.44 -1.69
CA ARG A 51 5.99 -9.25 -0.95
C ARG A 51 5.39 -10.32 -1.85
N TYR A 52 5.40 -11.57 -1.39
CA TYR A 52 4.90 -12.69 -2.19
C TYR A 52 3.38 -12.65 -2.42
N GLY A 53 2.60 -12.17 -1.45
CA GLY A 53 1.21 -11.75 -1.69
C GLY A 53 0.15 -12.85 -1.76
N VAL A 54 0.51 -14.13 -1.68
CA VAL A 54 -0.45 -15.24 -1.79
C VAL A 54 -1.46 -15.26 -0.65
N VAL A 55 -2.73 -15.45 -0.99
CA VAL A 55 -3.84 -15.65 -0.05
C VAL A 55 -4.30 -17.09 -0.13
N VAL A 56 -4.52 -17.72 1.01
CA VAL A 56 -4.94 -19.13 1.13
C VAL A 56 -6.22 -19.25 1.95
N GLY A 57 -6.88 -20.42 1.92
CA GLY A 57 -8.16 -20.61 2.61
C GLY A 57 -8.07 -20.82 4.13
N SER A 58 -6.90 -21.12 4.69
CA SER A 58 -6.75 -21.39 6.12
C SER A 58 -5.32 -21.19 6.62
N ARG A 59 -5.16 -21.06 7.95
CA ARG A 59 -3.84 -21.02 8.60
C ARG A 59 -3.02 -22.28 8.31
N GLY A 60 -3.65 -23.45 8.29
CA GLY A 60 -2.98 -24.71 7.94
C GLY A 60 -2.47 -24.70 6.50
N ALA A 61 -3.28 -24.20 5.55
CA ALA A 61 -2.85 -24.01 4.17
C ALA A 61 -1.70 -23.00 4.06
N LEU A 62 -1.69 -21.96 4.92
CA LEU A 62 -0.61 -20.97 4.96
C LEU A 62 0.69 -21.58 5.45
N CYS A 63 0.64 -22.40 6.50
CA CYS A 63 1.80 -23.11 7.01
C CYS A 63 2.38 -24.05 5.94
N ASN A 64 1.52 -24.78 5.22
CA ASN A 64 1.94 -25.64 4.12
C ASN A 64 2.55 -24.84 2.96
N HIS A 65 1.99 -23.67 2.65
CA HIS A 65 2.54 -22.74 1.66
C HIS A 65 3.93 -22.24 2.08
N LEU A 66 4.09 -21.78 3.32
CA LEU A 66 5.37 -21.32 3.87
C LEU A 66 6.45 -22.40 3.80
N LYS A 67 6.10 -23.63 4.17
CA LYS A 67 7.02 -24.76 4.07
C LYS A 67 7.41 -25.06 2.62
N LYS A 68 6.44 -25.17 1.71
CA LYS A 68 6.70 -25.61 0.33
C LYS A 68 7.35 -24.55 -0.56
N GLN A 69 7.01 -23.27 -0.37
CA GLN A 69 7.41 -22.19 -1.26
C GLN A 69 8.54 -21.34 -0.70
N HIS A 70 8.72 -21.35 0.63
CA HIS A 70 9.68 -20.46 1.32
C HIS A 70 10.67 -21.22 2.22
N ASP A 71 10.56 -22.55 2.31
CA ASP A 71 11.35 -23.39 3.23
C ASP A 71 11.29 -22.92 4.69
N LEU A 72 10.13 -22.42 5.10
CA LEU A 72 9.89 -21.90 6.45
C LEU A 72 8.97 -22.83 7.23
N ASP A 73 9.49 -23.38 8.33
CA ASP A 73 8.69 -24.13 9.30
C ASP A 73 8.04 -23.20 10.33
N ARG A 74 6.77 -23.48 10.65
CA ARG A 74 6.04 -22.77 11.70
C ARG A 74 6.57 -23.14 13.09
N ALA A 75 6.65 -22.13 13.96
CA ALA A 75 6.93 -22.30 15.38
C ALA A 75 5.88 -23.23 16.04
N PRO A 76 6.30 -24.23 16.83
CA PRO A 76 5.39 -25.07 17.57
C PRO A 76 4.74 -24.22 18.65
N GLY A 77 3.44 -23.99 18.55
CA GLY A 77 2.73 -23.08 19.44
C GLY A 77 1.37 -22.69 18.88
N LEU A 78 0.33 -22.85 19.71
CA LEU A 78 -1.10 -22.66 19.43
C LEU A 78 -1.80 -23.75 18.62
N ASP A 79 -1.37 -25.01 18.75
CA ASP A 79 -2.20 -26.17 18.39
C ASP A 79 -2.93 -26.73 19.62
N LEU A 80 -3.21 -25.87 20.61
CA LEU A 80 -4.24 -26.20 21.59
C LEU A 80 -5.56 -26.27 20.83
N HIS A 81 -6.25 -27.42 20.88
CA HIS A 81 -7.59 -27.59 20.30
C HIS A 81 -8.58 -26.48 20.72
N ARG A 82 -8.25 -25.73 21.79
CA ARG A 82 -8.95 -24.54 22.22
C ARG A 82 -7.94 -23.39 22.47
N PRO A 83 -7.98 -22.29 21.71
CA PRO A 83 -7.14 -21.13 21.98
C PRO A 83 -7.50 -20.53 23.35
N SER A 84 -6.49 -20.14 24.12
CA SER A 84 -6.69 -19.44 25.38
C SER A 84 -7.17 -18.01 25.14
N HIS A 85 -7.72 -17.36 26.17
CA HIS A 85 -8.10 -15.95 26.07
C HIS A 85 -6.90 -15.05 25.73
N ALA A 86 -5.72 -15.36 26.28
CA ALA A 86 -4.49 -14.63 25.98
C ALA A 86 -4.12 -14.70 24.50
N ASP A 87 -4.29 -15.86 23.87
CA ASP A 87 -3.98 -16.07 22.45
C ASP A 87 -4.92 -15.24 21.56
N VAL A 88 -6.21 -15.20 21.91
CA VAL A 88 -7.18 -14.37 21.19
C VAL A 88 -6.86 -12.89 21.33
N MET A 89 -6.46 -12.44 22.52
CA MET A 89 -6.08 -11.03 22.75
C MET A 89 -4.78 -10.66 22.02
N ALA A 90 -3.79 -11.56 22.00
CA ALA A 90 -2.56 -11.38 21.24
C ALA A 90 -2.84 -11.26 19.73
N ALA A 91 -3.68 -12.15 19.18
CA ALA A 91 -4.10 -12.07 17.79
C ALA A 91 -4.84 -10.76 17.48
N LYS A 92 -5.74 -10.30 18.36
CA LYS A 92 -6.42 -9.00 18.21
C LYS A 92 -5.44 -7.83 18.18
N ALA A 93 -4.45 -7.83 19.06
CA ALA A 93 -3.42 -6.80 19.10
C ALA A 93 -2.57 -6.81 17.81
N PHE A 94 -2.22 -8.00 17.31
CA PHE A 94 -1.54 -8.16 16.04
C PHE A 94 -2.33 -7.56 14.88
N TYR A 95 -3.59 -7.96 14.69
CA TYR A 95 -4.42 -7.45 13.59
C TYR A 95 -4.65 -5.95 13.69
N LYS A 96 -4.84 -5.42 14.91
CA LYS A 96 -4.91 -3.98 15.14
C LYS A 96 -3.65 -3.28 14.64
N GLY A 97 -2.47 -3.71 15.10
CA GLY A 97 -1.21 -3.10 14.71
C GLY A 97 -0.94 -3.19 13.20
N LEU A 98 -1.30 -4.32 12.58
CA LEU A 98 -1.17 -4.52 11.14
C LEU A 98 -2.05 -3.54 10.35
N MET A 99 -3.31 -3.40 10.74
CA MET A 99 -4.27 -2.53 10.04
C MET A 99 -4.00 -1.05 10.32
N ASP A 100 -3.62 -0.67 11.54
CA ASP A 100 -3.22 0.70 11.86
C ASP A 100 -2.04 1.14 10.97
N ARG A 101 -1.06 0.26 10.77
CA ARG A 101 0.10 0.52 9.89
C ARG A 101 -0.31 0.61 8.42
N HIS A 102 -1.22 -0.26 7.97
CA HIS A 102 -1.76 -0.20 6.62
C HIS A 102 -2.44 1.15 6.35
N ASP A 103 -3.33 1.58 7.24
CA ASP A 103 -4.06 2.84 7.11
C ASP A 103 -3.13 4.05 7.17
N GLN A 104 -2.10 3.99 8.03
CA GLN A 104 -1.09 5.05 8.12
C GLN A 104 -0.34 5.22 6.80
N ILE A 105 0.07 4.11 6.16
CA ILE A 105 0.78 4.16 4.88
C ILE A 105 -0.14 4.69 3.77
N LEU A 106 -1.38 4.22 3.69
CA LEU A 106 -2.34 4.73 2.70
C LEU A 106 -2.59 6.23 2.86
N LYS A 107 -2.69 6.73 4.10
CA LYS A 107 -2.80 8.18 4.36
C LYS A 107 -1.58 8.94 3.85
N GLN A 108 -0.37 8.41 4.05
CA GLN A 108 0.87 9.02 3.57
C GLN A 108 0.95 9.02 2.04
N GLU A 109 0.61 7.91 1.39
CA GLU A 109 0.61 7.77 -0.07
C GLU A 109 -0.41 8.71 -0.72
N ASN A 110 -1.63 8.80 -0.17
CA ASN A 110 -2.66 9.71 -0.66
C ASN A 110 -2.27 11.18 -0.48
N ALA A 111 -1.67 11.54 0.66
CA ALA A 111 -1.16 12.90 0.87
C ALA A 111 -0.05 13.26 -0.12
N ALA A 112 0.89 12.34 -0.37
CA ALA A 112 1.96 12.53 -1.34
C ALA A 112 1.41 12.65 -2.78
N MET A 113 0.39 11.86 -3.13
CA MET A 113 -0.27 11.95 -4.44
C MET A 113 -0.99 13.29 -4.63
N ALA A 114 -1.69 13.77 -3.60
CA ALA A 114 -2.35 15.08 -3.64
C ALA A 114 -1.37 16.23 -3.82
N GLN A 115 -0.22 16.20 -3.13
CA GLN A 115 0.85 17.18 -3.30
C GLN A 115 1.42 17.17 -4.72
N ARG A 116 1.73 15.98 -5.26
CA ARG A 116 2.22 15.84 -6.65
C ARG A 116 1.20 16.34 -7.67
N ALA A 117 -0.09 16.10 -7.46
CA ALA A 117 -1.14 16.60 -8.33
C ALA A 117 -1.20 18.14 -8.31
N GLN A 118 -1.08 18.77 -7.14
CA GLN A 118 -1.02 20.23 -7.02
C GLN A 118 0.22 20.82 -7.71
N GLU A 119 1.38 20.20 -7.58
CA GLU A 119 2.60 20.63 -8.28
C GLU A 119 2.48 20.55 -9.81
N ILE A 120 1.86 19.50 -10.34
CA ILE A 120 1.61 19.36 -11.78
C ILE A 120 0.67 20.48 -12.26
N VAL A 121 -0.42 20.76 -11.53
CA VAL A 121 -1.36 21.84 -11.88
C VAL A 121 -0.66 23.20 -11.81
N ALA A 122 0.17 23.44 -10.79
CA ALA A 122 0.93 24.69 -10.66
C ALA A 122 1.94 24.87 -11.80
N LYS A 123 2.68 23.82 -12.18
CA LYS A 123 3.63 23.83 -13.31
C LYS A 123 2.91 24.01 -14.65
N ALA A 124 1.76 23.35 -14.85
CA ALA A 124 0.94 23.54 -16.05
C ALA A 124 0.41 24.98 -16.15
N GLY A 125 -0.04 25.58 -15.04
CA GLY A 125 -0.46 26.98 -14.98
C GLY A 125 0.67 27.99 -15.26
N GLN A 126 1.91 27.67 -14.88
CA GLN A 126 3.10 28.46 -15.23
C GLN A 126 3.48 28.32 -16.71
N GLY A 127 3.37 27.12 -17.29
CA GLY A 127 3.61 26.89 -18.72
C GLY A 127 2.65 27.67 -19.62
N VAL A 128 1.37 27.74 -19.26
CA VAL A 128 0.36 28.56 -19.97
C VAL A 128 0.67 30.06 -19.84
N ARG A 129 1.12 30.53 -18.66
CA ARG A 129 1.52 31.92 -18.45
C ARG A 129 2.77 32.31 -19.25
N PHE A 130 3.76 31.41 -19.35
CA PHE A 130 4.95 31.65 -20.17
C PHE A 130 4.65 31.67 -21.67
N ALA A 131 3.77 30.79 -22.15
CA ALA A 131 3.33 30.80 -23.56
C ALA A 131 2.60 32.12 -23.90
N ALA A 132 1.72 32.62 -23.02
CA ALA A 132 1.02 33.88 -23.26
C ALA A 132 1.94 35.11 -23.26
N ILE A 133 3.00 35.13 -22.45
CA ILE A 133 3.97 36.24 -22.39
C ILE A 133 4.93 36.20 -23.58
N SER A 134 5.33 35.00 -24.05
CA SER A 134 6.22 34.89 -25.22
C SER A 134 5.55 35.35 -26.52
N THR A 135 4.23 35.19 -26.66
CA THR A 135 3.49 35.70 -27.83
C THR A 135 3.34 37.22 -27.80
N LEU A 136 3.34 37.86 -26.62
CA LEU A 136 3.27 39.31 -26.45
C LEU A 136 4.62 40.03 -26.64
N LEU A 137 5.75 39.32 -26.51
CA LEU A 137 7.09 39.86 -26.71
C LEU A 137 7.67 39.58 -28.12
N ALA A 138 6.97 38.80 -28.95
CA ALA A 138 7.37 38.47 -30.32
C ALA A 138 6.61 39.30 -31.39
N THR A 139 6.09 40.47 -31.04
CA THR A 139 5.64 41.45 -32.05
C THR A 139 6.73 42.50 -32.27
N PRO A 140 7.54 42.40 -33.34
CA PRO A 140 8.36 43.54 -33.74
C PRO A 140 7.44 44.66 -34.23
N ARG A 141 7.43 45.76 -33.48
CA ARG A 141 7.05 47.07 -34.02
C ARG A 141 8.13 47.48 -35.02
N LEU A 142 7.74 47.66 -36.28
CA LEU A 142 8.27 48.56 -37.33
C LEU A 142 7.69 48.00 -38.65
N GLY A 143 7.08 48.74 -39.55
CA GLY A 143 6.96 50.17 -39.72
C GLY A 143 5.95 50.42 -40.84
N TRP A 144 5.70 51.69 -41.11
CA TRP A 144 4.80 52.19 -42.13
C TRP A 144 4.99 51.53 -43.49
N TYR A 145 3.89 51.29 -44.22
CA TYR A 145 3.75 51.77 -45.60
C TYR A 145 2.26 51.86 -45.95
N VAL A 146 1.77 53.10 -46.07
CA VAL A 146 0.66 53.47 -46.94
C VAL A 146 1.15 53.26 -48.37
N LEU A 147 0.37 52.58 -49.22
CA LEU A 147 0.17 52.99 -50.61
C LEU A 147 -0.98 52.19 -51.23
N CYS A 148 -1.98 52.95 -51.69
CA CYS A 148 -2.98 52.58 -52.66
C CYS A 148 -2.37 51.83 -53.86
N SER A 149 -3.13 50.91 -54.45
CA SER A 149 -3.53 50.94 -55.88
C SER A 149 -4.41 49.73 -56.21
N TYR A 150 -5.71 50.00 -56.47
CA TYR A 150 -6.48 49.36 -57.56
C TYR A 150 -5.77 49.67 -58.90
N PRO A 151 -5.94 48.94 -60.03
CA PRO A 151 -7.24 48.50 -60.61
C PRO A 151 -7.17 47.09 -61.25
N ASP A 152 -8.16 46.45 -61.87
CA ASP A 152 -9.57 46.66 -62.25
C ASP A 152 -10.24 45.27 -62.17
#